data_AF-A0A3M5DJD7-F1
#
_entry.id   AF-A0A3M5DJD7-F1
#
_cell.length_a   1.000
_cell.length_b   1.000
_cell.length_c   1.000
_cell.angle_alpha   90.00
_cell.angle_beta   90.00
_cell.angle_gamma   90.00
#
_symmetry.space_group_name_H-M   'P 1'
#
loop_
_entity.id
_entity.type
_entity.pdbx_description
1 polymer ?
#
loop_
_entity_poly.entity_id
_entity_poly.type
_entity_poly.pdbx_seq_one_letter_code
_entity_poly.pdbx_strand_id
1 'polypeptide(L)'
;MHGTVGYEEVETNARGRVLRVLKRTDPIPGKDIVLSIDSRLQEAAENALAGRRGAIVAIQPSTGDVLAMVSQPSYDPNLFVTGISFKAYAELRDSIDRPLYNRVLRGLYPPGSTVKPAVALAGLDAGVVTPTSRVFDPGYYQLPNYDHKYRNWNRYGDGWVSLESAIYRSNDTYFYDLAHKLGIDRLHAFMSRFGFGQKVALDMFGEADGLMPSREWKRKTRRQVWYPGETLILGIGQGYMQATPIQLAQMTALLANKGHWIRPHLAKTIDGQPPVDPDPMPDIVLRDPANWDRVDYGMQQVVHGARGTARKVGATSAYLIAGKSGTAQVVAIKQNERYDRSKLLERHRDHALFVGFAPANNPQIAVAVMVENGESGSGVAAPVVKQVMDAWLLDEHGKLKAEYAEPVAPLAAAVAKPEPTAAEPEAPALEQ
;
A
#
# COMPACT_ATOMS: atom_id res chain seq x y z
N MET A 1 17.64 23.04 7.68
CA MET A 1 16.80 24.22 8.01
C MET A 1 17.42 25.17 9.04
N HIS A 2 18.16 24.71 10.07
CA HIS A 2 18.63 25.61 11.15
C HIS A 2 19.77 26.58 10.78
N GLY A 3 20.70 26.19 9.90
CA GLY A 3 21.85 27.04 9.55
C GLY A 3 22.86 27.16 10.70
N THR A 4 23.81 28.09 10.57
CA THR A 4 24.80 28.41 11.61
C THR A 4 24.68 29.86 12.02
N VAL A 5 24.63 30.12 13.33
CA VAL A 5 24.53 31.47 13.87
C VAL A 5 25.79 32.28 13.58
N GLY A 6 25.59 33.55 13.25
CA GLY A 6 26.64 34.55 13.21
C GLY A 6 26.88 35.17 14.58
N TYR A 7 27.77 36.15 14.65
CA TYR A 7 27.96 36.95 15.86
C TYR A 7 28.52 38.33 15.53
N GLU A 8 28.22 39.29 16.40
CA GLU A 8 28.73 40.66 16.35
C GLU A 8 29.60 40.93 17.58
N GLU A 9 30.82 41.42 17.37
CA GLU A 9 31.65 42.00 18.41
C GLU A 9 31.28 43.48 18.52
N VAL A 10 30.78 43.90 19.67
CA VAL A 10 30.26 45.25 19.88
C VAL A 10 31.01 45.98 21.00
N GLU A 11 31.34 47.25 20.77
CA GLU A 11 31.87 48.12 21.81
C GLU A 11 30.71 48.63 22.68
N THR A 12 30.83 48.50 24.00
CA THR A 12 29.82 48.97 24.95
C THR A 12 30.40 50.02 25.90
N ASN A 13 29.55 50.94 26.36
CA ASN A 13 29.94 51.86 27.43
C ASN A 13 29.84 51.20 28.82
N ALA A 14 30.28 51.90 29.87
CA ALA A 14 30.22 51.40 31.25
C ALA A 14 28.80 51.07 31.78
N ARG A 15 27.74 51.46 31.06
CA ARG A 15 26.33 51.12 31.38
C ARG A 15 25.78 49.97 30.51
N GLY A 16 26.63 49.32 29.71
CA GLY A 16 26.23 48.20 28.83
C GLY A 16 25.48 48.62 27.57
N ARG A 17 25.46 49.91 27.20
CA ARG A 17 24.85 50.33 25.92
C ARG A 17 25.84 50.13 24.78
N VAL A 18 25.36 49.51 23.70
CA VAL A 18 26.10 49.33 22.45
C VAL A 18 26.40 50.69 21.82
N LEU A 19 27.68 50.96 21.53
CA LEU A 19 28.16 52.18 20.88
C LEU A 19 28.40 51.96 19.39
N ARG A 20 29.06 50.86 19.01
CA ARG A 20 29.30 50.45 17.62
C ARG A 20 29.60 48.96 17.50
N VAL A 21 29.41 48.41 16.29
CA VAL A 21 29.85 47.07 15.91
C VAL A 21 31.29 47.15 15.41
N LEU A 22 32.19 46.39 16.03
CA LEU A 22 33.61 46.32 15.68
C LEU A 22 33.87 45.27 14.59
N LYS A 23 33.18 44.14 14.70
CA LYS A 23 33.31 43.02 13.76
C LYS A 23 32.00 42.26 13.70
N ARG A 24 31.68 41.73 12.52
CA ARG A 24 30.49 40.93 12.29
C ARG A 24 30.84 39.71 11.46
N THR A 25 30.39 38.56 11.92
CA THR A 25 30.36 37.31 11.16
C THR A 25 28.89 37.05 10.84
N ASP A 26 28.51 37.12 9.57
CA ASP A 26 27.14 36.86 9.17
C ASP A 26 26.76 35.39 9.39
N PRO A 27 25.50 35.11 9.76
CA PRO A 27 24.99 33.74 9.84
C PRO A 27 24.97 33.09 8.45
N ILE A 28 25.14 31.78 8.42
CA ILE A 28 24.89 30.98 7.21
C ILE A 28 23.44 30.50 7.32
N PRO A 29 22.54 30.88 6.40
CA PRO A 29 21.16 30.44 6.45
C PRO A 29 21.07 28.91 6.36
N GLY A 30 19.99 28.35 6.88
CA GLY A 30 19.72 26.94 6.69
C GLY A 30 19.52 26.61 5.21
N LYS A 31 19.92 25.39 4.83
CA LYS A 31 19.66 24.87 3.48
C LYS A 31 18.17 24.84 3.17
N ASP A 32 17.84 25.27 1.95
CA ASP A 32 16.51 25.17 1.37
C ASP A 32 16.19 23.72 1.01
N ILE A 33 14.93 23.35 1.17
CA ILE A 33 14.41 22.02 0.88
C ILE A 33 13.23 22.16 -0.07
N VAL A 34 13.30 21.47 -1.20
CA VAL A 34 12.17 21.31 -2.12
C VAL A 34 11.50 19.99 -1.78
N LEU A 35 10.19 20.02 -1.54
CA LEU A 35 9.42 18.81 -1.28
C LEU A 35 8.91 18.17 -2.57
N SER A 36 8.71 16.85 -2.51
CA SER A 36 8.09 16.05 -3.57
C SER A 36 6.56 16.21 -3.62
N ILE A 37 5.94 16.75 -2.55
CA ILE A 37 4.50 16.96 -2.45
C ILE A 37 4.04 18.01 -3.48
N ASP A 38 3.02 17.66 -4.26
CA ASP A 38 2.23 18.64 -5.01
C ASP A 38 1.06 19.11 -4.14
N SER A 39 1.02 20.40 -3.81
CA SER A 39 0.01 20.93 -2.89
C SER A 39 -1.42 20.86 -3.44
N ARG A 40 -1.60 20.87 -4.77
CA ARG A 40 -2.92 20.74 -5.40
C ARG A 40 -3.42 19.31 -5.29
N LEU A 41 -2.53 18.33 -5.47
CA LEU A 41 -2.85 16.92 -5.24
C LEU A 41 -3.11 16.64 -3.76
N GLN A 42 -2.33 17.24 -2.86
CA GLN A 42 -2.54 17.17 -1.41
C GLN A 42 -3.95 17.67 -1.04
N GLU A 43 -4.35 18.85 -1.52
CA GLU A 43 -5.68 19.42 -1.28
C GLU A 43 -6.79 18.57 -1.91
N ALA A 44 -6.59 18.07 -3.13
CA ALA A 44 -7.53 17.16 -3.77
C ALA A 44 -7.72 15.86 -2.98
N ALA A 45 -6.63 15.32 -2.40
CA ALA A 45 -6.68 14.14 -1.54
C ALA A 45 -7.42 14.41 -0.21
N GLU A 46 -7.19 15.56 0.42
CA GLU A 46 -7.96 15.98 1.61
C GLU A 46 -9.46 16.09 1.30
N ASN A 47 -9.79 16.74 0.19
CA ASN A 47 -11.17 16.89 -0.29
C ASN A 47 -11.81 15.53 -0.60
N ALA A 48 -11.08 14.60 -1.21
CA ALA A 48 -11.56 13.25 -1.50
C ALA A 48 -11.87 12.44 -0.22
N LEU A 49 -11.18 12.73 0.88
CA LEU A 49 -11.45 12.09 2.16
C LEU A 49 -12.75 12.62 2.81
N ALA A 50 -13.19 13.82 2.43
CA ALA A 50 -14.50 14.41 2.73
C ALA A 50 -14.86 14.41 4.23
N GLY A 51 -13.93 14.87 5.07
CA GLY A 51 -14.11 14.95 6.53
C GLY A 51 -14.06 13.61 7.26
N ARG A 52 -13.85 12.49 6.57
CA ARG A 52 -13.67 11.18 7.20
C ARG A 52 -12.28 11.04 7.79
N ARG A 53 -12.19 10.26 8.86
CA ARG A 53 -10.90 9.92 9.48
C ARG A 53 -10.19 8.91 8.62
N GLY A 54 -8.92 9.13 8.35
CA GLY A 54 -8.20 8.27 7.44
C GLY A 54 -6.83 8.79 7.07
N ALA A 55 -6.23 8.08 6.13
CA ALA A 55 -4.93 8.39 5.58
C ALA A 55 -4.94 8.15 4.07
N ILE A 56 -4.24 9.02 3.34
CA ILE A 56 -3.96 8.87 1.91
C ILE A 56 -2.47 9.09 1.71
N VAL A 57 -1.85 8.21 0.94
CA VAL A 57 -0.47 8.39 0.48
C VAL A 57 -0.45 8.16 -1.02
N ALA A 58 0.12 9.11 -1.77
CA ALA A 58 0.38 9.00 -3.19
C ALA A 58 1.88 9.09 -3.45
N ILE A 59 2.39 8.16 -4.26
CA ILE A 59 3.82 8.02 -4.60
C ILE A 59 3.94 7.97 -6.12
N GLN A 60 4.95 8.64 -6.67
CA GLN A 60 5.40 8.39 -8.04
C GLN A 60 6.32 7.15 -8.05
N PRO A 61 5.91 6.02 -8.65
CA PRO A 61 6.62 4.74 -8.46
C PRO A 61 8.07 4.75 -8.95
N SER A 62 8.34 5.46 -10.05
CA SER A 62 9.65 5.50 -10.70
C SER A 62 10.69 6.32 -9.95
N THR A 63 10.28 7.20 -9.05
CA THR A 63 11.19 8.10 -8.32
C THR A 63 11.13 7.93 -6.80
N GLY A 64 10.06 7.34 -6.26
CA GLY A 64 9.82 7.32 -4.81
C GLY A 64 9.32 8.67 -4.26
N ASP A 65 9.07 9.66 -5.12
CA ASP A 65 8.55 10.96 -4.72
C ASP A 65 7.17 10.80 -4.06
N VAL A 66 7.04 11.30 -2.83
CA VAL A 66 5.74 11.35 -2.14
C VAL A 66 4.97 12.57 -2.63
N LEU A 67 4.05 12.34 -3.57
CA LEU A 67 3.24 13.36 -4.22
C LEU A 67 2.15 13.93 -3.29
N ALA A 68 1.61 13.09 -2.39
CA ALA A 68 0.68 13.51 -1.34
C ALA A 68 0.78 12.61 -0.10
N MET A 69 0.63 13.20 1.08
CA MET A 69 0.67 12.54 2.38
C MET A 69 -0.36 13.17 3.32
N VAL A 70 -1.58 12.63 3.32
CA VAL A 70 -2.74 13.18 4.04
C VAL A 70 -3.10 12.31 5.24
N SER A 71 -3.36 12.93 6.38
CA SER A 71 -3.91 12.31 7.59
C SER A 71 -5.02 13.19 8.15
N GLN A 72 -6.25 12.69 8.22
CA GLN A 72 -7.41 13.43 8.75
C GLN A 72 -7.99 12.78 10.03
N PRO A 73 -8.54 13.57 10.98
CA PRO A 73 -8.61 15.04 10.95
C PRO A 73 -7.25 15.73 11.09
N SER A 74 -7.11 16.93 10.51
CA SER A 74 -5.92 17.79 10.61
C SER A 74 -6.05 18.84 11.72
N TYR A 75 -5.04 19.71 11.86
CA TYR A 75 -5.04 20.88 12.73
C TYR A 75 -4.16 21.99 12.13
N ASP A 76 -4.33 23.24 12.59
CA ASP A 76 -3.50 24.35 12.15
C ASP A 76 -2.14 24.36 12.88
N PRO A 77 -1.01 24.11 12.18
CA PRO A 77 0.30 24.13 12.81
C PRO A 77 0.73 25.54 13.26
N ASN A 78 0.14 26.62 12.73
CA ASN A 78 0.50 27.99 13.12
C ASN A 78 0.16 28.27 14.59
N LEU A 79 -0.77 27.53 15.18
CA LEU A 79 -1.10 27.62 16.60
C LEU A 79 0.09 27.28 17.50
N PHE A 80 1.06 26.50 17.02
CA PHE A 80 2.22 26.08 17.80
C PHE A 80 3.43 27.00 17.66
N VAL A 81 3.52 27.79 16.58
CA VAL A 81 4.72 28.58 16.23
C VAL A 81 5.10 29.57 17.31
N THR A 82 4.10 30.23 17.92
CA THR A 82 4.29 31.24 18.98
C THR A 82 3.97 30.74 20.37
N GLY A 83 3.64 29.44 20.50
CA GLY A 83 3.16 28.82 21.74
C GLY A 83 1.63 28.70 21.76
N ILE A 84 1.13 27.48 21.63
CA ILE A 84 -0.30 27.17 21.65
C ILE A 84 -0.90 27.40 23.04
N SER A 85 -2.10 27.97 23.11
CA SER A 85 -2.82 28.10 24.38
C SER A 85 -3.17 26.73 24.96
N PHE A 86 -3.21 26.62 26.29
CA PHE A 86 -3.61 25.38 26.98
C PHE A 86 -5.00 24.89 26.54
N LYS A 87 -5.94 25.82 26.31
CA LYS A 87 -7.30 25.50 25.86
C LYS A 87 -7.31 24.90 24.45
N ALA A 88 -6.68 25.56 23.47
CA ALA A 88 -6.63 25.07 22.09
C ALA A 88 -5.88 23.73 21.99
N TYR A 89 -4.82 23.56 22.80
CA TYR A 89 -4.12 22.28 22.87
C TYR A 89 -4.99 21.17 23.46
N ALA A 90 -5.77 21.44 24.51
CA ALA A 90 -6.71 20.47 25.09
C ALA A 90 -7.79 20.05 24.08
N GLU A 91 -8.30 20.98 23.27
CA GLU A 91 -9.27 20.66 22.19
C GLU A 91 -8.70 19.65 21.18
N LEU A 92 -7.40 19.75 20.84
CA LEU A 92 -6.73 18.79 19.97
C LEU A 92 -6.42 17.47 20.67
N ARG A 93 -5.91 17.53 21.91
CA ARG A 93 -5.48 16.37 22.70
C ARG A 93 -6.64 15.47 23.12
N ASP A 94 -7.74 16.07 23.58
CA ASP A 94 -8.86 15.36 24.17
C ASP A 94 -9.92 15.00 23.12
N SER A 95 -9.74 15.42 21.87
CA SER A 95 -10.57 15.00 20.75
C SER A 95 -10.43 13.50 20.49
N ILE A 96 -11.56 12.80 20.55
CA ILE A 96 -11.67 11.37 20.23
C ILE A 96 -11.35 11.05 18.77
N ASP A 97 -11.35 12.06 17.89
CA ASP A 97 -10.94 11.90 16.49
C ASP A 97 -9.44 12.09 16.26
N ARG A 98 -8.68 12.37 17.33
CA ARG A 98 -7.22 12.29 17.37
C ARG A 98 -6.55 13.05 16.20
N PRO A 99 -6.72 14.38 16.10
CA PRO A 99 -6.09 15.18 15.04
C PRO A 99 -4.56 15.22 15.16
N LEU A 100 -4.00 15.06 16.36
CA LEU A 100 -2.54 14.96 16.56
C LEU A 100 -1.95 13.61 16.12
N TYR A 101 -2.80 12.63 15.78
CA TYR A 101 -2.35 11.30 15.39
C TYR A 101 -2.11 11.23 13.88
N ASN A 102 -0.82 11.21 13.51
CA ASN A 102 -0.43 10.98 12.11
C ASN A 102 -0.72 9.51 11.74
N ARG A 103 -1.85 9.30 11.07
CA ARG A 103 -2.35 7.98 10.66
C ARG A 103 -1.49 7.34 9.58
N VAL A 104 -0.79 8.14 8.77
CA VAL A 104 0.13 7.63 7.74
C VAL A 104 1.32 6.91 8.36
N LEU A 105 1.92 7.52 9.38
CA LEU A 105 3.18 7.03 9.97
C LEU A 105 2.98 6.11 11.16
N ARG A 106 1.96 6.38 11.98
CA ARG A 106 1.74 5.70 13.26
C ARG A 106 0.48 4.86 13.29
N GLY A 107 -0.40 5.02 12.30
CA GLY A 107 -1.61 4.22 12.15
C GLY A 107 -1.25 2.80 11.76
N LEU A 108 -1.51 1.86 12.66
CA LEU A 108 -1.25 0.44 12.47
C LEU A 108 -2.57 -0.29 12.29
N TYR A 109 -2.76 -0.86 11.10
CA TYR A 109 -3.99 -1.56 10.73
C TYR A 109 -3.65 -2.92 10.12
N PRO A 110 -4.48 -3.96 10.34
CA PRO A 110 -4.44 -5.15 9.49
C PRO A 110 -4.64 -4.72 8.04
N PRO A 111 -3.72 -5.02 7.11
CA PRO A 111 -3.86 -4.55 5.74
C PRO A 111 -5.01 -5.26 5.01
N GLY A 112 -5.47 -6.40 5.52
CA GLY A 112 -6.56 -7.18 4.93
C GLY A 112 -6.24 -7.59 3.50
N SER A 113 -7.27 -7.68 2.65
CA SER A 113 -7.13 -8.21 1.29
C SER A 113 -6.27 -7.36 0.34
N THR A 114 -5.71 -6.22 0.76
CA THR A 114 -4.78 -5.43 -0.07
C THR A 114 -3.45 -6.13 -0.30
N VAL A 115 -3.02 -7.04 0.58
CA VAL A 115 -1.73 -7.76 0.44
C VAL A 115 -1.76 -8.94 -0.53
N LYS A 116 -2.97 -9.38 -0.93
CA LYS A 116 -3.17 -10.56 -1.78
C LYS A 116 -2.30 -10.58 -3.05
N PRO A 117 -2.08 -9.45 -3.77
CA PRO A 117 -1.13 -9.38 -4.87
C PRO A 117 0.31 -9.79 -4.48
N ALA A 118 0.86 -9.25 -3.39
CA ALA A 118 2.20 -9.62 -2.91
C ALA A 118 2.26 -11.07 -2.42
N VAL A 119 1.22 -11.55 -1.73
CA VAL A 119 1.11 -12.96 -1.31
C VAL A 119 1.05 -13.90 -2.53
N ALA A 120 0.37 -13.50 -3.60
CA ALA A 120 0.33 -14.25 -4.84
C ALA A 120 1.72 -14.36 -5.48
N LEU A 121 2.48 -13.26 -5.54
CA LEU A 121 3.87 -13.26 -5.99
C LEU A 121 4.74 -14.17 -5.12
N ALA A 122 4.55 -14.16 -3.79
CA ALA A 122 5.26 -15.05 -2.88
C ALA A 122 5.03 -16.54 -3.22
N GLY A 123 3.77 -16.89 -3.51
CA GLY A 123 3.41 -18.24 -3.91
C GLY A 123 3.98 -18.65 -5.27
N LEU A 124 3.96 -17.74 -6.24
CA LEU A 124 4.50 -17.95 -7.59
C LEU A 124 6.03 -18.12 -7.58
N ASP A 125 6.74 -17.22 -6.88
CA ASP A 125 8.21 -17.24 -6.76
C ASP A 125 8.69 -18.52 -6.04
N ALA A 126 7.98 -18.93 -4.99
CA ALA A 126 8.24 -20.18 -4.29
C ALA A 126 7.86 -21.44 -5.09
N GLY A 127 7.12 -21.29 -6.20
CA GLY A 127 6.64 -22.40 -7.04
C GLY A 127 5.57 -23.28 -6.38
N VAL A 128 4.91 -22.80 -5.32
CA VAL A 128 3.83 -23.56 -4.63
C VAL A 128 2.48 -23.43 -5.34
N VAL A 129 2.35 -22.43 -6.20
CA VAL A 129 1.23 -22.23 -7.13
C VAL A 129 1.79 -21.82 -8.49
N THR A 130 1.04 -22.10 -9.55
CA THR A 130 1.32 -21.62 -10.91
C THR A 130 0.21 -20.66 -11.35
N PRO A 131 0.44 -19.83 -12.39
CA PRO A 131 -0.61 -18.93 -12.89
C PRO A 131 -1.91 -19.63 -13.29
N THR A 132 -1.83 -20.89 -13.72
CA THR A 132 -2.96 -21.70 -14.19
C THR A 132 -3.50 -22.69 -13.15
N SER A 133 -2.79 -22.90 -12.04
CA SER A 133 -3.26 -23.77 -10.95
C SER A 133 -4.59 -23.28 -10.40
N ARG A 134 -5.45 -24.22 -10.03
CA ARG A 134 -6.82 -23.93 -9.58
C ARG A 134 -7.09 -24.54 -8.22
N VAL A 135 -7.88 -23.84 -7.42
CA VAL A 135 -8.43 -24.30 -6.14
C VAL A 135 -9.95 -24.27 -6.26
N PHE A 136 -10.64 -25.31 -5.80
CA PHE A 136 -12.09 -25.27 -5.70
C PHE A 136 -12.50 -24.59 -4.38
N ASP A 137 -13.30 -23.55 -4.47
CA ASP A 137 -13.81 -22.80 -3.33
C ASP A 137 -15.27 -23.15 -3.05
N PRO A 138 -15.57 -23.93 -1.99
CA PRO A 138 -16.92 -24.21 -1.51
C PRO A 138 -17.44 -23.14 -0.52
N GLY A 139 -16.75 -22.01 -0.36
CA GLY A 139 -17.06 -20.94 0.59
C GLY A 139 -16.26 -21.01 1.89
N TYR A 140 -15.34 -21.98 2.01
CA TYR A 140 -14.45 -22.15 3.16
C TYR A 140 -13.23 -23.01 2.81
N TYR A 141 -12.17 -22.87 3.60
CA TYR A 141 -10.99 -23.73 3.62
C TYR A 141 -10.91 -24.49 4.95
N GLN A 142 -10.43 -25.73 4.93
CA GLN A 142 -10.12 -26.51 6.13
C GLN A 142 -8.65 -26.91 6.09
N LEU A 143 -7.96 -26.76 7.23
CA LEU A 143 -6.64 -27.37 7.37
C LEU A 143 -6.80 -28.90 7.32
N PRO A 144 -5.86 -29.61 6.67
CA PRO A 144 -5.80 -31.06 6.78
C PRO A 144 -5.79 -31.48 8.26
N ASN A 145 -6.64 -32.44 8.61
CA ASN A 145 -6.80 -33.00 9.97
C ASN A 145 -7.46 -32.07 11.01
N TYR A 146 -8.10 -30.98 10.61
CA TYR A 146 -8.89 -30.12 11.51
C TYR A 146 -10.29 -29.82 10.97
N ASP A 147 -11.30 -29.90 11.84
CA ASP A 147 -12.69 -29.61 11.48
C ASP A 147 -13.02 -28.11 11.38
N HIS A 148 -12.10 -27.24 11.82
CA HIS A 148 -12.31 -25.80 11.80
C HIS A 148 -12.32 -25.25 10.36
N LYS A 149 -13.34 -24.44 10.05
CA LYS A 149 -13.57 -23.85 8.73
C LYS A 149 -13.18 -22.37 8.71
N TYR A 150 -12.16 -22.05 7.92
CA TYR A 150 -11.78 -20.69 7.57
C TYR A 150 -12.68 -20.21 6.45
N ARG A 151 -13.63 -19.33 6.74
CA ARG A 151 -14.67 -18.93 5.79
C ARG A 151 -14.15 -17.94 4.75
N ASN A 152 -14.67 -18.04 3.54
CA ASN A 152 -14.56 -17.00 2.52
C ASN A 152 -15.62 -15.92 2.78
N TRP A 153 -15.36 -14.69 2.31
CA TRP A 153 -16.35 -13.62 2.35
C TRP A 153 -17.62 -13.97 1.55
N ASN A 154 -17.48 -14.72 0.45
CA ASN A 154 -18.59 -15.32 -0.28
C ASN A 154 -18.92 -16.70 0.31
N ARG A 155 -20.05 -16.79 1.03
CA ARG A 155 -20.46 -17.98 1.78
C ARG A 155 -20.72 -19.22 0.94
N TYR A 156 -21.08 -19.04 -0.33
CA TYR A 156 -21.39 -20.14 -1.25
C TYR A 156 -20.19 -20.53 -2.12
N GLY A 157 -19.08 -19.80 -1.96
CA GLY A 157 -17.87 -19.98 -2.73
C GLY A 157 -17.94 -19.42 -4.15
N ASP A 158 -16.77 -19.35 -4.78
CA ASP A 158 -16.58 -18.88 -6.15
C ASP A 158 -16.33 -20.03 -7.15
N GLY A 159 -16.45 -21.29 -6.72
CA GLY A 159 -16.17 -22.46 -7.56
C GLY A 159 -14.68 -22.62 -7.86
N TRP A 160 -14.31 -22.99 -9.08
CA TRP A 160 -12.89 -23.09 -9.46
C TRP A 160 -12.27 -21.70 -9.63
N VAL A 161 -11.27 -21.41 -8.79
CA VAL A 161 -10.54 -20.14 -8.79
C VAL A 161 -9.08 -20.34 -9.16
N SER A 162 -8.61 -19.58 -10.15
CA SER A 162 -7.19 -19.41 -10.50
C SER A 162 -6.63 -18.12 -9.91
N LEU A 163 -5.34 -17.84 -10.11
CA LEU A 163 -4.65 -16.61 -9.68
C LEU A 163 -5.45 -15.33 -9.97
N GLU A 164 -5.81 -15.10 -11.22
CA GLU A 164 -6.54 -13.89 -11.62
C GLU A 164 -7.89 -13.79 -10.91
N SER A 165 -8.64 -14.89 -10.90
CA SER A 165 -9.95 -14.97 -10.23
C SER A 165 -9.85 -14.74 -8.73
N ALA A 166 -8.81 -15.27 -8.10
CA ALA A 166 -8.55 -15.04 -6.69
C ALA A 166 -8.26 -13.58 -6.38
N ILE A 167 -7.56 -12.86 -7.26
CA ILE A 167 -7.28 -11.43 -7.10
C ILE A 167 -8.54 -10.60 -7.35
N TYR A 168 -9.20 -10.71 -8.52
CA TYR A 168 -10.32 -9.82 -8.87
C TYR A 168 -11.61 -10.09 -8.08
N ARG A 169 -11.81 -11.32 -7.58
CA ARG A 169 -12.89 -11.64 -6.61
C ARG A 169 -12.44 -11.56 -5.17
N SER A 170 -11.14 -11.36 -4.92
CA SER A 170 -10.57 -11.34 -3.56
C SER A 170 -10.87 -12.63 -2.79
N ASN A 171 -10.77 -13.80 -3.42
CA ASN A 171 -11.17 -15.08 -2.86
C ASN A 171 -10.28 -15.51 -1.68
N ASP A 172 -10.82 -15.65 -0.46
CA ASP A 172 -10.00 -15.98 0.71
C ASP A 172 -9.48 -17.43 0.67
N THR A 173 -10.30 -18.37 0.19
CA THR A 173 -9.97 -19.82 0.13
C THR A 173 -8.70 -20.10 -0.67
N TYR A 174 -8.53 -19.45 -1.82
CA TYR A 174 -7.30 -19.53 -2.62
C TYR A 174 -6.06 -19.09 -1.82
N PHE A 175 -6.18 -17.98 -1.07
CA PHE A 175 -5.05 -17.45 -0.30
C PHE A 175 -4.81 -18.20 1.02
N TYR A 176 -5.83 -18.83 1.59
CA TYR A 176 -5.65 -19.81 2.68
C TYR A 176 -4.84 -21.01 2.18
N ASP A 177 -5.23 -21.62 1.06
CA ASP A 177 -4.51 -22.74 0.45
C ASP A 177 -3.05 -22.36 0.07
N LEU A 178 -2.87 -21.20 -0.58
CA LEU A 178 -1.53 -20.69 -0.92
C LEU A 178 -0.67 -20.50 0.34
N ALA A 179 -1.19 -19.83 1.36
CA ALA A 179 -0.44 -19.58 2.59
C ALA A 179 -0.11 -20.88 3.34
N HIS A 180 -1.00 -21.88 3.29
CA HIS A 180 -0.73 -23.21 3.83
C HIS A 180 0.47 -23.87 3.14
N LYS A 181 0.46 -23.92 1.80
CA LYS A 181 1.53 -24.52 0.99
C LYS A 181 2.84 -23.76 1.09
N LEU A 182 2.78 -22.43 1.22
CA LEU A 182 3.95 -21.56 1.34
C LEU A 182 4.62 -21.71 2.71
N GLY A 183 3.83 -21.74 3.79
CA GLY A 183 4.33 -21.75 5.16
C GLY A 183 4.77 -20.36 5.64
N ILE A 184 4.74 -20.14 6.95
CA ILE A 184 4.98 -18.81 7.55
C ILE A 184 6.39 -18.30 7.31
N ASP A 185 7.40 -19.16 7.31
CA ASP A 185 8.79 -18.73 7.26
C ASP A 185 9.12 -18.08 5.89
N ARG A 186 8.64 -18.69 4.79
CA ARG A 186 8.76 -18.11 3.43
C ARG A 186 7.82 -16.92 3.22
N LEU A 187 6.60 -16.96 3.76
CA LEU A 187 5.65 -15.86 3.67
C LEU A 187 6.19 -14.61 4.37
N HIS A 188 6.69 -14.74 5.60
CA HIS A 188 7.33 -13.67 6.36
C HIS A 188 8.50 -13.08 5.59
N ALA A 189 9.45 -13.91 5.15
CA ALA A 189 10.63 -13.44 4.42
C ALA A 189 10.23 -12.67 3.14
N PHE A 190 9.28 -13.19 2.36
CA PHE A 190 8.85 -12.54 1.13
C PHE A 190 8.16 -11.20 1.39
N MET A 191 7.24 -11.15 2.36
CA MET A 191 6.50 -9.92 2.69
C MET A 191 7.41 -8.87 3.36
N SER A 192 8.45 -9.28 4.08
CA SER A 192 9.46 -8.34 4.59
C SER A 192 10.30 -7.73 3.47
N ARG A 193 10.58 -8.46 2.38
CA ARG A 193 11.17 -7.86 1.16
C ARG A 193 10.26 -6.82 0.51
N PHE A 194 8.96 -6.83 0.78
CA PHE A 194 8.00 -5.78 0.38
C PHE A 194 7.92 -4.60 1.37
N GLY A 195 8.74 -4.60 2.43
CA GLY A 195 8.83 -3.51 3.41
C GLY A 195 7.92 -3.67 4.64
N PHE A 196 7.16 -4.77 4.75
CA PHE A 196 6.31 -4.99 5.91
C PHE A 196 7.12 -5.42 7.15
N GLY A 197 6.85 -4.77 8.28
CA GLY A 197 7.51 -5.04 9.56
C GLY A 197 8.75 -4.19 9.83
N GLN A 198 9.04 -3.23 8.96
CA GLN A 198 10.09 -2.21 9.12
C GLN A 198 9.67 -0.89 8.47
N LYS A 199 10.37 0.20 8.79
CA LYS A 199 10.15 1.50 8.14
C LYS A 199 10.54 1.44 6.68
N VAL A 200 9.80 2.15 5.84
CA VAL A 200 10.05 2.17 4.38
C VAL A 200 10.50 3.53 3.89
N ALA A 201 10.14 4.63 4.56
CA ALA A 201 10.48 5.96 4.08
C ALA A 201 11.91 6.37 4.45
N LEU A 202 12.51 7.23 3.62
CA LEU A 202 13.86 7.73 3.83
C LEU A 202 13.94 8.80 4.92
N ASP A 203 12.97 9.72 4.95
CA ASP A 203 13.07 10.99 5.68
C ASP A 203 11.82 11.35 6.52
N MET A 204 11.02 10.34 6.90
CA MET A 204 9.81 10.55 7.71
C MET A 204 10.04 10.30 9.20
N PHE A 205 9.89 11.35 10.01
CA PHE A 205 10.11 11.26 11.45
C PHE A 205 8.99 10.50 12.18
N GLY A 206 9.39 9.48 12.95
CA GLY A 206 8.49 8.74 13.85
C GLY A 206 7.55 7.77 13.13
N GLU A 207 7.95 7.26 11.98
CA GLU A 207 7.33 6.09 11.35
C GLU A 207 7.39 4.88 12.30
N ALA A 208 6.26 4.18 12.41
CA ALA A 208 6.16 2.91 13.13
C ALA A 208 6.55 1.75 12.21
N ASP A 209 7.24 0.75 12.74
CA ASP A 209 7.73 -0.39 11.96
C ASP A 209 6.58 -1.29 11.44
N GLY A 210 5.41 -1.24 12.06
CA GLY A 210 4.37 -2.23 11.84
C GLY A 210 4.77 -3.61 12.38
N LEU A 211 4.16 -4.66 11.84
CA LEU A 211 4.44 -6.04 12.24
C LEU A 211 4.16 -6.99 11.09
N MET A 212 5.22 -7.60 10.54
CA MET A 212 5.11 -8.83 9.76
C MET A 212 5.46 -10.02 10.67
N PRO A 213 4.47 -10.80 11.17
CA PRO A 213 4.72 -11.81 12.18
C PRO A 213 5.55 -12.98 11.63
N SER A 214 6.39 -13.53 12.50
CA SER A 214 7.20 -14.73 12.26
C SER A 214 7.08 -15.70 13.44
N ARG A 215 7.58 -16.93 13.25
CA ARG A 215 7.67 -17.92 14.32
C ARG A 215 8.49 -17.39 15.51
N GLU A 216 9.60 -16.72 15.22
CA GLU A 216 10.50 -16.12 16.22
C GLU A 216 9.81 -14.99 16.99
N TRP A 217 9.13 -14.09 16.28
CA TRP A 217 8.35 -13.02 16.88
C TRP A 217 7.31 -13.58 17.86
N LYS A 218 6.56 -14.62 17.45
CA LYS A 218 5.53 -15.21 18.30
C LYS A 218 6.13 -15.89 19.52
N ARG A 219 7.27 -16.58 19.35
CA ARG A 219 7.98 -17.22 20.47
C ARG A 219 8.47 -16.19 21.48
N LYS A 220 9.05 -15.07 21.02
CA LYS A 220 9.53 -13.97 21.87
C LYS A 220 8.39 -13.24 22.58
N THR A 221 7.31 -12.92 21.86
CA THR A 221 6.25 -12.03 22.34
C THR A 221 5.17 -12.77 23.13
N ARG A 222 4.79 -13.98 22.68
CA ARG A 222 3.66 -14.74 23.24
C ARG A 222 4.08 -16.01 23.97
N ARG A 223 5.35 -16.41 23.91
CA ARG A 223 5.88 -17.67 24.49
C ARG A 223 5.12 -18.92 24.05
N GLN A 224 4.59 -18.91 22.83
CA GLN A 224 3.85 -20.01 22.22
C GLN A 224 4.50 -20.45 20.92
N VAL A 225 4.23 -21.69 20.51
CA VAL A 225 4.61 -22.17 19.17
C VAL A 225 3.70 -21.53 18.11
N TRP A 226 4.19 -21.47 16.87
CA TRP A 226 3.37 -21.07 15.72
C TRP A 226 2.40 -22.20 15.35
N TYR A 227 1.11 -21.88 15.23
CA TYR A 227 0.09 -22.85 14.81
C TYR A 227 -0.20 -22.70 13.31
N PRO A 228 -0.39 -23.79 12.54
CA PRO A 228 -0.61 -23.72 11.09
C PRO A 228 -1.77 -22.81 10.66
N GLY A 229 -2.82 -22.72 11.48
CA GLY A 229 -3.99 -21.87 11.25
C GLY A 229 -3.69 -20.37 11.23
N GLU A 230 -2.63 -19.94 11.90
CA GLU A 230 -2.21 -18.54 11.94
C GLU A 230 -1.53 -18.12 10.63
N THR A 231 -0.96 -19.07 9.89
CA THR A 231 -0.42 -18.80 8.55
C THR A 231 -1.55 -18.49 7.56
N LEU A 232 -2.70 -19.16 7.68
CA LEU A 232 -3.82 -18.98 6.75
C LEU A 232 -4.36 -17.56 6.79
N ILE A 233 -4.64 -17.05 8.00
CA ILE A 233 -5.19 -15.70 8.18
C ILE A 233 -4.21 -14.61 7.71
N LEU A 234 -2.90 -14.88 7.72
CA LEU A 234 -1.91 -13.98 7.13
C LEU A 234 -1.93 -13.96 5.61
N GLY A 235 -2.31 -15.06 4.96
CA GLY A 235 -2.50 -15.10 3.51
C GLY A 235 -3.49 -14.06 2.99
N ILE A 236 -4.40 -13.60 3.86
CA ILE A 236 -5.38 -12.55 3.56
C ILE A 236 -5.13 -11.24 4.33
N GLY A 237 -3.93 -11.06 4.89
CA GLY A 237 -3.51 -9.83 5.58
C GLY A 237 -4.20 -9.57 6.92
N GLN A 238 -4.61 -10.63 7.62
CA GLN A 238 -5.25 -10.55 8.94
C GLN A 238 -4.36 -11.19 10.03
N GLY A 239 -4.91 -11.37 11.23
CA GLY A 239 -4.19 -11.96 12.36
C GLY A 239 -3.32 -10.94 13.08
N TYR A 240 -2.03 -11.26 13.25
CA TYR A 240 -1.11 -10.37 13.95
C TYR A 240 -0.47 -9.30 13.05
N MET A 241 -0.68 -9.37 11.73
CA MET A 241 -0.08 -8.42 10.80
C MET A 241 -0.59 -7.00 11.06
N GLN A 242 0.33 -6.04 11.11
CA GLN A 242 0.04 -4.62 11.21
C GLN A 242 0.85 -3.90 10.14
N ALA A 243 0.20 -3.04 9.37
CA ALA A 243 0.84 -2.23 8.35
C ALA A 243 0.45 -0.76 8.50
N THR A 244 1.39 0.12 8.19
CA THR A 244 1.12 1.55 8.03
C THR A 244 0.59 1.85 6.62
N PRO A 245 -0.19 2.94 6.44
CA PRO A 245 -0.56 3.40 5.10
C PRO A 245 0.63 3.68 4.18
N ILE A 246 1.77 4.14 4.71
CA ILE A 246 3.00 4.33 3.92
C ILE A 246 3.62 3.00 3.46
N GLN A 247 3.60 1.94 4.29
CA GLN A 247 3.99 0.58 3.86
C GLN A 247 3.09 0.05 2.74
N LEU A 248 1.78 0.30 2.82
CA LEU A 248 0.84 -0.07 1.76
C LEU A 248 1.08 0.71 0.46
N ALA A 249 1.38 2.01 0.55
CA ALA A 249 1.73 2.82 -0.62
C ALA A 249 3.04 2.34 -1.25
N GLN A 250 4.05 2.01 -0.43
CA GLN A 250 5.31 1.44 -0.91
C GLN A 250 5.10 0.09 -1.61
N MET A 251 4.33 -0.82 -1.01
CA MET A 251 3.96 -2.09 -1.67
C MET A 251 3.34 -1.84 -3.05
N THR A 252 2.48 -0.83 -3.14
CA THR A 252 1.76 -0.50 -4.38
C THR A 252 2.69 0.09 -5.43
N ALA A 253 3.59 0.99 -5.02
CA ALA A 253 4.64 1.52 -5.89
C ALA A 253 5.59 0.40 -6.35
N LEU A 254 5.90 -0.57 -5.49
CA LEU A 254 6.79 -1.68 -5.82
C LEU A 254 6.19 -2.65 -6.83
N LEU A 255 4.88 -2.91 -6.75
CA LEU A 255 4.13 -3.65 -7.79
C LEU A 255 4.20 -2.91 -9.13
N ALA A 256 3.89 -1.60 -9.10
CA ALA A 256 3.95 -0.73 -10.27
C ALA A 256 5.35 -0.68 -10.90
N ASN A 257 6.40 -0.67 -10.07
CA ASN A 257 7.81 -0.57 -10.48
C ASN A 257 8.48 -1.95 -10.67
N LYS A 258 7.69 -3.03 -10.78
CA LYS A 258 8.18 -4.39 -11.11
C LYS A 258 9.29 -4.89 -10.17
N GLY A 259 9.20 -4.54 -8.89
CA GLY A 259 10.15 -4.98 -7.86
C GLY A 259 11.37 -4.07 -7.66
N HIS A 260 11.53 -3.00 -8.44
CA HIS A 260 12.64 -2.05 -8.24
C HIS A 260 12.39 -1.16 -7.02
N TRP A 261 13.29 -1.25 -6.04
CA TRP A 261 13.17 -0.65 -4.73
C TRP A 261 13.70 0.78 -4.69
N ILE A 262 12.79 1.72 -4.48
CA ILE A 262 13.09 3.11 -4.16
C ILE A 262 12.30 3.46 -2.91
N ARG A 263 12.98 3.93 -1.85
CA ARG A 263 12.31 4.31 -0.60
C ARG A 263 11.49 5.59 -0.83
N PRO A 264 10.26 5.70 -0.29
CA PRO A 264 9.50 6.93 -0.37
C PRO A 264 10.22 8.07 0.35
N HIS A 265 10.25 9.25 -0.25
CA HIS A 265 10.88 10.42 0.35
C HIS A 265 10.04 11.70 0.14
N LEU A 266 10.09 12.59 1.13
CA LEU A 266 9.44 13.90 1.08
C LEU A 266 10.36 14.97 0.51
N ALA A 267 11.66 14.94 0.84
CA ALA A 267 12.63 15.88 0.31
C ALA A 267 12.99 15.46 -1.12
N LYS A 268 12.58 16.26 -2.10
CA LYS A 268 12.98 16.08 -3.50
C LYS A 268 14.41 16.53 -3.71
N THR A 269 14.78 17.68 -3.14
CA THR A 269 16.16 18.18 -3.12
C THR A 269 16.47 18.93 -1.83
N ILE A 270 17.70 18.81 -1.36
CA ILE A 270 18.28 19.62 -0.29
C ILE A 270 19.41 20.43 -0.91
N ASP A 271 19.30 21.76 -0.90
CA ASP A 271 20.32 22.65 -1.49
C ASP A 271 20.57 22.36 -2.98
N GLY A 272 19.49 22.09 -3.72
CA GLY A 272 19.50 21.78 -5.15
C GLY A 272 19.88 20.36 -5.54
N GLN A 273 20.21 19.47 -4.59
CA GLN A 273 20.60 18.09 -4.86
C GLN A 273 19.63 17.07 -4.24
N PRO A 274 19.24 16.00 -4.96
CA PRO A 274 18.43 14.93 -4.38
C PRO A 274 19.16 14.24 -3.21
N PRO A 275 18.44 13.89 -2.12
CA PRO A 275 19.05 13.10 -1.05
C PRO A 275 19.40 11.70 -1.56
N VAL A 276 20.49 11.14 -1.03
CA VAL A 276 20.93 9.77 -1.32
C VAL A 276 20.48 8.86 -0.19
N ASP A 277 19.88 7.71 -0.52
CA ASP A 277 19.55 6.68 0.46
C ASP A 277 20.84 5.98 0.93
N PRO A 278 21.22 6.09 2.22
CA PRO A 278 22.42 5.44 2.74
C PRO A 278 22.25 3.92 2.92
N ASP A 279 21.01 3.41 2.92
CA ASP A 279 20.69 2.00 3.18
C ASP A 279 19.60 1.52 2.19
N PRO A 280 19.91 1.46 0.88
CA PRO A 280 18.93 1.07 -0.12
C PRO A 280 18.46 -0.38 0.10
N MET A 281 17.16 -0.58 -0.06
CA MET A 281 16.57 -1.91 -0.03
C MET A 281 16.91 -2.66 -1.33
N PRO A 282 17.25 -3.97 -1.28
CA PRO A 282 17.50 -4.74 -2.49
C PRO A 282 16.24 -4.92 -3.34
N ASP A 283 16.38 -4.83 -4.65
CA ASP A 283 15.32 -5.13 -5.62
C ASP A 283 14.74 -6.54 -5.43
N ILE A 284 13.43 -6.68 -5.67
CA ILE A 284 12.77 -7.99 -5.68
C ILE A 284 12.86 -8.59 -7.08
N VAL A 285 13.89 -9.41 -7.29
CA VAL A 285 14.05 -10.20 -8.51
C VAL A 285 13.26 -11.50 -8.39
N LEU A 286 12.15 -11.61 -9.13
CA LEU A 286 11.37 -12.84 -9.23
C LEU A 286 12.07 -13.83 -10.16
N ARG A 287 11.91 -15.13 -9.89
CA ARG A 287 12.41 -16.20 -10.78
C ARG A 287 11.80 -16.14 -12.19
N ASP A 288 10.56 -15.69 -12.29
CA ASP A 288 9.89 -15.36 -13.55
C ASP A 288 9.31 -13.95 -13.45
N PRO A 289 9.91 -12.95 -14.13
CA PRO A 289 9.49 -11.55 -14.04
C PRO A 289 8.10 -11.31 -14.65
N ALA A 290 7.60 -12.18 -15.53
CA ALA A 290 6.25 -12.05 -16.08
C ALA A 290 5.15 -12.22 -15.01
N ASN A 291 5.49 -12.70 -13.81
CA ASN A 291 4.55 -12.77 -12.70
C ASN A 291 4.10 -11.40 -12.20
N TRP A 292 4.91 -10.35 -12.34
CA TRP A 292 4.47 -8.98 -12.06
C TRP A 292 3.26 -8.63 -12.92
N ASP A 293 3.37 -8.82 -14.23
CA ASP A 293 2.32 -8.54 -15.20
C ASP A 293 1.06 -9.36 -14.96
N ARG A 294 1.19 -10.63 -14.58
CA ARG A 294 0.04 -11.51 -14.27
C ARG A 294 -0.71 -11.04 -13.03
N VAL A 295 0.01 -10.61 -11.99
CA VAL A 295 -0.59 -10.11 -10.76
C VAL A 295 -1.21 -8.73 -10.98
N ASP A 296 -0.53 -7.85 -11.70
CA ASP A 296 -1.00 -6.53 -12.08
C ASP A 296 -2.25 -6.62 -12.96
N TYR A 297 -2.31 -7.58 -13.89
CA TYR A 297 -3.52 -7.86 -14.65
C TYR A 297 -4.67 -8.30 -13.75
N GLY A 298 -4.41 -9.19 -12.79
CA GLY A 298 -5.39 -9.56 -11.76
C GLY A 298 -5.92 -8.33 -11.00
N MET A 299 -5.05 -7.39 -10.64
CA MET A 299 -5.40 -6.11 -10.01
C MET A 299 -6.16 -5.18 -10.96
N GLN A 300 -5.82 -5.15 -12.24
CA GLN A 300 -6.57 -4.40 -13.26
C GLN A 300 -8.01 -4.92 -13.35
N GLN A 301 -8.19 -6.24 -13.33
CA GLN A 301 -9.51 -6.86 -13.40
C GLN A 301 -10.35 -6.65 -12.13
N VAL A 302 -9.76 -6.25 -11.00
CA VAL A 302 -10.51 -5.80 -9.81
C VAL A 302 -11.38 -4.58 -10.14
N VAL A 303 -10.84 -3.66 -10.94
CA VAL A 303 -11.46 -2.36 -11.28
C VAL A 303 -12.18 -2.39 -12.62
N HIS A 304 -11.68 -3.15 -13.59
CA HIS A 304 -12.18 -3.15 -14.97
C HIS A 304 -12.86 -4.46 -15.40
N GLY A 305 -12.65 -5.54 -14.65
CA GLY A 305 -13.25 -6.83 -14.98
C GLY A 305 -14.75 -6.87 -14.69
N ALA A 306 -15.52 -7.57 -15.52
CA ALA A 306 -16.97 -7.74 -15.37
C ALA A 306 -17.39 -8.27 -13.98
N ARG A 307 -16.51 -9.05 -13.35
CA ARG A 307 -16.70 -9.63 -12.02
C ARG A 307 -15.84 -8.98 -10.92
N GLY A 308 -15.10 -7.91 -11.21
CA GLY A 308 -14.23 -7.24 -10.25
C GLY A 308 -14.99 -6.65 -9.06
N THR A 309 -14.35 -6.66 -7.87
CA THR A 309 -14.97 -6.09 -6.65
C THR A 309 -15.18 -4.59 -6.74
N ALA A 310 -14.36 -3.86 -7.51
CA ALA A 310 -14.42 -2.42 -7.69
C ALA A 310 -14.86 -2.00 -9.11
N ARG A 311 -15.53 -2.89 -9.86
CA ARG A 311 -15.94 -2.64 -11.27
C ARG A 311 -16.69 -1.33 -11.52
N LYS A 312 -17.42 -0.84 -10.52
CA LYS A 312 -18.17 0.42 -10.60
C LYS A 312 -17.25 1.64 -10.75
N VAL A 313 -16.02 1.56 -10.24
CA VAL A 313 -15.01 2.60 -10.36
C VAL A 313 -14.41 2.61 -11.77
N GLY A 314 -14.16 1.44 -12.37
CA GLY A 314 -13.65 1.35 -13.74
C GLY A 314 -14.62 1.90 -14.78
N ALA A 315 -15.93 1.77 -14.55
CA ALA A 315 -16.97 2.30 -15.44
C ALA A 315 -16.94 3.83 -15.62
N THR A 316 -16.24 4.57 -14.76
CA THR A 316 -16.11 6.04 -14.82
C THR A 316 -14.67 6.51 -14.98
N SER A 317 -13.74 5.61 -15.28
CA SER A 317 -12.32 5.93 -15.43
C SER A 317 -11.93 6.11 -16.90
N ALA A 318 -11.10 7.11 -17.18
CA ALA A 318 -10.55 7.38 -18.51
C ALA A 318 -9.23 6.62 -18.79
N TYR A 319 -8.71 5.88 -17.80
CA TYR A 319 -7.44 5.18 -17.85
C TYR A 319 -7.54 3.83 -17.13
N LEU A 320 -6.61 2.92 -17.40
CA LEU A 320 -6.57 1.63 -16.72
C LEU A 320 -6.02 1.78 -15.31
N ILE A 321 -6.68 1.16 -14.33
CA ILE A 321 -6.29 1.19 -12.91
C ILE A 321 -6.05 -0.25 -12.49
N ALA A 322 -4.85 -0.54 -12.01
CA ALA A 322 -4.54 -1.79 -11.33
C ALA A 322 -4.64 -1.55 -9.82
N GLY A 323 -5.68 -2.10 -9.19
CA GLY A 323 -5.94 -1.84 -7.77
C GLY A 323 -6.47 -3.04 -7.01
N LYS A 324 -6.55 -2.90 -5.68
CA LYS A 324 -7.05 -3.94 -4.79
C LYS A 324 -7.73 -3.33 -3.57
N SER A 325 -9.00 -3.70 -3.36
CA SER A 325 -9.74 -3.36 -2.13
C SER A 325 -9.36 -4.29 -0.97
N GLY A 326 -9.45 -3.76 0.25
CA GLY A 326 -9.36 -4.49 1.50
C GLY A 326 -10.35 -3.98 2.54
N THR A 327 -10.60 -4.82 3.55
CA THR A 327 -11.40 -4.49 4.72
C THR A 327 -10.61 -4.96 5.94
N ALA A 328 -10.33 -4.05 6.88
CA ALA A 328 -9.60 -4.35 8.11
C ALA A 328 -10.58 -4.49 9.27
N GLN A 329 -10.56 -5.65 9.94
CA GLN A 329 -11.52 -5.95 11.00
C GLN A 329 -11.18 -5.17 12.27
N VAL A 330 -12.17 -4.48 12.84
CA VAL A 330 -12.02 -3.76 14.12
C VAL A 330 -12.44 -4.64 15.31
N VAL A 331 -13.35 -5.60 15.10
CA VAL A 331 -13.86 -6.50 16.15
C VAL A 331 -13.79 -7.96 15.68
N ALA A 332 -13.31 -8.85 16.56
CA ALA A 332 -13.30 -10.29 16.30
C ALA A 332 -14.71 -10.89 16.41
N ILE A 333 -15.14 -11.64 15.38
CA ILE A 333 -16.46 -12.29 15.36
C ILE A 333 -16.32 -13.73 15.89
N LYS A 334 -17.14 -14.12 16.87
CA LYS A 334 -17.21 -15.51 17.36
C LYS A 334 -17.86 -16.43 16.32
N GLN A 335 -17.46 -17.70 16.30
CA GLN A 335 -17.85 -18.71 15.28
C GLN A 335 -19.37 -18.87 15.07
N ASN A 336 -20.18 -18.58 16.10
CA ASN A 336 -21.63 -18.73 16.11
C ASN A 336 -22.39 -17.39 16.06
N GLU A 337 -21.70 -16.26 15.98
CA GLU A 337 -22.32 -14.93 15.94
C GLU A 337 -22.39 -14.38 14.51
N ARG A 338 -23.50 -13.70 14.21
CA ARG A 338 -23.70 -13.03 12.93
C ARG A 338 -23.15 -11.61 13.01
N TYR A 339 -22.38 -11.20 12.00
CA TYR A 339 -22.08 -9.78 11.80
C TYR A 339 -23.39 -9.03 11.54
N ASP A 340 -23.84 -8.23 12.49
CA ASP A 340 -25.03 -7.39 12.36
C ASP A 340 -24.63 -5.92 12.27
N ARG A 341 -24.53 -5.46 11.02
CA ARG A 341 -24.19 -4.09 10.63
C ARG A 341 -25.05 -3.02 11.30
N SER A 342 -26.30 -3.35 11.59
CA SER A 342 -27.27 -2.39 12.14
C SER A 342 -27.07 -2.13 13.65
N LYS A 343 -26.31 -3.00 14.33
CA LYS A 343 -26.12 -2.97 15.79
C LYS A 343 -24.75 -2.45 16.24
N LEU A 344 -23.84 -2.16 15.31
CA LEU A 344 -22.50 -1.64 15.63
C LEU A 344 -22.49 -0.11 15.59
N LEU A 345 -21.98 0.50 16.67
CA LEU A 345 -21.58 1.92 16.65
C LEU A 345 -20.58 2.11 15.51
N GLU A 346 -20.64 3.26 14.83
CA GLU A 346 -19.80 3.58 13.67
C GLU A 346 -18.32 3.27 13.93
N ARG A 347 -17.79 3.65 15.09
CA ARG A 347 -16.38 3.42 15.46
C ARG A 347 -15.95 1.95 15.61
N HIS A 348 -16.89 1.01 15.64
CA HIS A 348 -16.64 -0.43 15.65
C HIS A 348 -16.80 -1.09 14.29
N ARG A 349 -17.16 -0.33 13.25
CA ARG A 349 -17.20 -0.82 11.87
C ARG A 349 -15.79 -1.02 11.33
N ASP A 350 -15.65 -1.97 10.43
CA ASP A 350 -14.38 -2.28 9.77
C ASP A 350 -13.83 -1.08 8.99
N HIS A 351 -12.51 -0.96 8.90
CA HIS A 351 -11.88 0.07 8.07
C HIS A 351 -11.92 -0.34 6.60
N ALA A 352 -12.12 0.63 5.71
CA ALA A 352 -12.11 0.45 4.27
C ALA A 352 -10.74 0.82 3.72
N LEU A 353 -10.10 -0.12 3.01
CA LEU A 353 -8.80 0.09 2.39
C LEU A 353 -8.91 -0.08 0.88
N PHE A 354 -8.14 0.72 0.14
CA PHE A 354 -7.90 0.49 -1.28
C PHE A 354 -6.48 0.91 -1.62
N VAL A 355 -5.80 0.08 -2.40
CA VAL A 355 -4.51 0.40 -3.00
C VAL A 355 -4.63 0.32 -4.51
N GLY A 356 -3.85 1.09 -5.25
CA GLY A 356 -3.73 0.91 -6.69
C GLY A 356 -2.77 1.86 -7.35
N PHE A 357 -2.43 1.58 -8.60
CA PHE A 357 -1.61 2.43 -9.44
C PHE A 357 -2.24 2.64 -10.82
N ALA A 358 -1.86 3.73 -11.46
CA ALA A 358 -2.39 4.13 -12.76
C ALA A 358 -1.42 5.05 -13.55
N PRO A 359 -1.54 5.07 -14.89
CA PRO A 359 -2.18 4.05 -15.72
C PRO A 359 -1.53 2.67 -15.54
N ALA A 360 -2.30 1.58 -15.62
CA ALA A 360 -1.80 0.23 -15.34
C ALA A 360 -0.61 -0.20 -16.22
N ASN A 361 -0.56 0.28 -17.48
CA ASN A 361 0.48 -0.08 -18.45
C ASN A 361 1.72 0.81 -18.36
N ASN A 362 1.60 2.00 -17.79
CA ASN A 362 2.69 2.95 -17.61
C ASN A 362 2.46 3.69 -16.28
N PRO A 363 2.81 3.09 -15.13
CA PRO A 363 2.42 3.62 -13.83
C PRO A 363 3.08 4.97 -13.53
N GLN A 364 2.26 5.99 -13.29
CA GLN A 364 2.69 7.36 -12.97
C GLN A 364 2.37 7.75 -11.53
N ILE A 365 1.40 7.08 -10.92
CA ILE A 365 0.99 7.30 -9.54
C ILE A 365 0.56 5.98 -8.90
N ALA A 366 1.01 5.73 -7.67
CA ALA A 366 0.57 4.67 -6.79
C ALA A 366 -0.05 5.28 -5.53
N VAL A 367 -1.24 4.84 -5.15
CA VAL A 367 -2.02 5.40 -4.05
C VAL A 367 -2.44 4.31 -3.08
N ALA A 368 -2.30 4.57 -1.78
CA ALA A 368 -2.93 3.81 -0.72
C ALA A 368 -3.87 4.71 0.09
N VAL A 369 -5.12 4.26 0.26
CA VAL A 369 -6.15 4.92 1.05
C VAL A 369 -6.62 3.99 2.16
N MET A 370 -6.72 4.54 3.37
CA MET A 370 -7.38 3.92 4.50
C MET A 370 -8.42 4.89 5.05
N VAL A 371 -9.68 4.47 5.05
CA VAL A 371 -10.80 5.21 5.65
C VAL A 371 -11.24 4.45 6.89
N GLU A 372 -11.03 5.05 8.07
CA GLU A 372 -11.44 4.43 9.32
C GLU A 372 -12.96 4.26 9.31
N ASN A 373 -13.43 3.04 9.59
CA ASN A 373 -14.85 2.73 9.75
C ASN A 373 -15.69 2.88 8.47
N GLY A 374 -15.02 2.90 7.31
CA GLY A 374 -15.68 3.00 6.01
C GLY A 374 -16.35 1.73 5.51
N GLU A 375 -16.15 0.57 6.17
CA GLU A 375 -16.61 -0.78 5.84
C GLU A 375 -16.20 -1.30 4.45
N SER A 376 -16.70 -0.65 3.40
CA SER A 376 -16.60 -1.12 2.02
C SER A 376 -15.34 -0.58 1.34
N GLY A 377 -14.27 -1.37 1.28
CA GLY A 377 -13.07 -1.01 0.52
C GLY A 377 -13.38 -0.64 -0.95
N SER A 378 -14.29 -1.37 -1.61
CA SER A 378 -14.66 -1.12 -3.01
C SER A 378 -15.69 0.00 -3.20
N GLY A 379 -16.53 0.29 -2.20
CA GLY A 379 -17.57 1.31 -2.29
C GLY A 379 -17.17 2.67 -1.72
N VAL A 380 -16.21 2.70 -0.80
CA VAL A 380 -15.79 3.90 -0.05
C VAL A 380 -14.35 4.27 -0.36
N ALA A 381 -13.39 3.36 -0.23
CA ALA A 381 -11.97 3.70 -0.44
C ALA A 381 -11.57 3.74 -1.93
N ALA A 382 -12.15 2.87 -2.77
CA ALA A 382 -11.84 2.85 -4.20
C ALA A 382 -12.22 4.16 -4.94
N PRO A 383 -13.39 4.78 -4.70
CA PRO A 383 -13.69 6.09 -5.29
C PRO A 383 -12.74 7.20 -4.84
N VAL A 384 -12.24 7.17 -3.59
CA VAL A 384 -11.25 8.14 -3.10
C VAL A 384 -9.95 7.99 -3.88
N VAL A 385 -9.46 6.77 -4.06
CA VAL A 385 -8.27 6.51 -4.89
C VAL A 385 -8.47 7.03 -6.32
N LYS A 386 -9.64 6.81 -6.91
CA LYS A 386 -9.93 7.32 -8.26
C LYS A 386 -9.93 8.85 -8.32
N GLN A 387 -10.48 9.54 -7.33
CA GLN A 387 -10.44 11.01 -7.27
C GLN A 387 -9.01 11.56 -7.15
N VAL A 388 -8.16 10.91 -6.33
CA VAL A 388 -6.74 11.29 -6.20
C VAL A 388 -5.99 11.05 -7.52
N MET A 389 -6.19 9.89 -8.15
CA MET A 389 -5.57 9.57 -9.43
C MET A 389 -6.05 10.51 -10.55
N ASP A 390 -7.34 10.87 -10.56
CA ASP A 390 -7.90 11.81 -11.52
C ASP A 390 -7.24 13.18 -11.42
N ALA A 391 -7.07 13.69 -10.19
CA ALA A 391 -6.44 14.99 -9.96
C ALA A 391 -4.98 15.05 -10.46
N TRP A 392 -4.28 13.90 -10.47
CA TRP A 392 -2.93 13.81 -11.02
C TRP A 392 -2.92 13.64 -12.54
N LEU A 393 -3.72 12.70 -13.05
CA LEU A 393 -3.64 12.21 -14.43
C LEU A 393 -4.51 12.98 -15.42
N LEU A 394 -5.61 13.58 -14.98
CA LEU A 394 -6.53 14.31 -15.86
C LEU A 394 -6.19 15.79 -15.93
N ASP A 395 -6.48 16.41 -17.07
CA ASP A 395 -6.48 17.86 -17.23
C ASP A 395 -7.73 18.49 -16.59
N GLU A 396 -7.79 19.81 -16.59
CA GLU A 396 -8.93 20.58 -16.03
C GLU A 396 -10.25 20.33 -16.78
N HIS A 397 -10.22 19.69 -17.95
CA HIS A 397 -11.39 19.32 -18.75
C HIS A 397 -11.79 17.84 -18.57
N GLY A 398 -11.15 17.12 -17.64
CA GLY A 398 -11.44 15.72 -17.33
C GLY A 398 -10.91 14.71 -18.35
N LYS A 399 -9.95 15.09 -19.19
CA LYS A 399 -9.30 14.19 -20.16
C LYS A 399 -7.92 13.77 -19.67
N LEU A 400 -7.46 12.57 -20.04
CA LEU A 400 -6.11 12.12 -19.71
C LEU A 400 -5.09 13.08 -20.33
N LYS A 401 -4.16 13.61 -19.50
CA LYS A 401 -3.10 14.51 -19.96
C LYS A 401 -2.25 13.84 -21.03
N ALA A 402 -1.81 14.62 -22.01
CA ALA A 402 -1.02 14.12 -23.15
C ALA A 402 0.26 13.38 -22.71
N GLU A 403 0.94 13.89 -21.68
CA GLU A 403 2.15 13.31 -21.10
C GLU A 403 1.97 11.88 -20.54
N TYR A 404 0.74 11.46 -20.24
CA TYR A 404 0.40 10.14 -19.72
C TYR A 404 -0.37 9.27 -20.71
N ALA A 405 -0.74 9.82 -21.87
CA ALA A 405 -1.55 9.14 -22.88
C ALA A 405 -0.73 8.25 -23.81
N GLU A 406 0.57 8.51 -23.97
CA GLU A 406 1.41 7.71 -24.84
C GLU A 406 1.67 6.31 -24.24
N PRO A 407 1.34 5.23 -24.97
CA PRO A 407 1.68 3.90 -24.53
C PRO A 407 3.20 3.71 -24.67
N VAL A 408 3.89 3.58 -23.53
CA VAL A 408 5.12 2.77 -23.50
C VAL A 408 4.70 1.36 -23.94
N ALA A 409 5.41 0.77 -24.90
CA ALA A 409 4.99 -0.39 -25.69
C ALA A 409 4.13 -1.43 -24.93
N PRO A 410 3.05 -1.96 -25.55
CA PRO A 410 2.09 -2.81 -24.86
C PRO A 410 2.75 -4.05 -24.23
N LEU A 411 2.35 -4.37 -22.99
CA LEU A 411 2.55 -5.66 -22.34
C LEU A 411 2.06 -6.75 -23.31
N ALA A 412 2.99 -7.43 -23.99
CA ALA A 412 2.65 -8.51 -24.89
C ALA A 412 2.09 -9.67 -24.07
N ALA A 413 0.82 -9.99 -24.30
CA ALA A 413 0.21 -11.23 -23.83
C ALA A 413 0.97 -12.41 -24.45
N ALA A 414 1.97 -12.93 -23.75
CA ALA A 414 2.66 -14.16 -24.10
C ALA A 414 1.73 -15.35 -23.84
N VAL A 415 0.75 -15.55 -24.74
CA VAL A 415 0.09 -16.83 -24.96
C VAL A 415 0.68 -17.40 -26.23
N ALA A 416 1.84 -18.05 -26.11
CA ALA A 416 2.35 -18.91 -27.18
C ALA A 416 1.33 -20.05 -27.39
N LYS A 417 0.64 -20.03 -28.52
CA LYS A 417 -0.02 -21.23 -29.05
C LYS A 417 1.10 -22.22 -29.43
N PRO A 418 0.99 -23.51 -29.09
CA PRO A 418 1.92 -24.50 -29.62
C PRO A 418 1.73 -24.61 -31.14
N GLU A 419 2.81 -24.47 -31.90
CA GLU A 419 2.85 -24.85 -33.31
C GLU A 419 2.61 -26.36 -33.44
N PRO A 420 1.93 -26.81 -34.51
CA PRO A 420 1.76 -28.23 -34.77
C PRO A 420 3.11 -28.85 -35.15
N THR A 421 3.52 -29.86 -34.40
CA THR A 421 4.66 -30.72 -34.70
C THR A 421 4.55 -31.32 -36.11
N ALA A 422 5.64 -31.17 -36.86
CA ALA A 422 5.84 -31.75 -38.18
C ALA A 422 5.78 -33.29 -38.17
N ALA A 423 5.38 -33.82 -39.32
CA ALA A 423 5.11 -35.20 -39.69
C ALA A 423 6.12 -36.26 -39.21
N GLU A 424 5.58 -37.44 -38.88
CA GLU A 424 6.29 -38.71 -38.77
C GLU A 424 6.95 -39.10 -40.11
N PRO A 425 8.13 -39.74 -40.11
CA PRO A 425 8.66 -40.38 -41.30
C PRO A 425 8.03 -41.76 -41.51
N GLU A 426 7.58 -42.02 -42.74
CA GLU A 426 7.09 -43.31 -43.23
C GLU A 426 8.09 -44.46 -43.01
N ALA A 427 7.56 -45.61 -42.61
CA ALA A 427 8.28 -46.88 -42.55
C ALA A 427 8.55 -47.41 -43.98
N PRO A 428 9.71 -48.04 -44.25
CA PRO A 428 9.98 -48.62 -45.56
C PRO A 428 9.20 -49.94 -45.75
N ALA A 429 8.60 -50.07 -46.93
CA ALA A 429 7.95 -51.27 -47.41
C ALA A 429 8.96 -52.42 -47.57
N LEU A 430 8.58 -53.59 -47.06
CA LEU A 430 9.21 -54.88 -47.36
C LEU A 430 8.77 -55.35 -48.75
N GLU A 431 9.71 -55.53 -49.66
CA GLU A 431 9.56 -56.40 -50.82
C GLU A 431 10.68 -57.44 -50.85
N GLN A 432 10.23 -58.70 -50.88
CA GLN A 432 10.92 -59.99 -51.12
C GLN A 432 11.68 -60.66 -49.97
#